data_AF-A0A943G1C3-F1
#
_entry.id   AF-A0A943G1C3-F1
#
_cell.length_a   1.000
_cell.length_b   1.000
_cell.length_c   1.000
_cell.angle_alpha   90.00
_cell.angle_beta   90.00
_cell.angle_gamma   90.00
#
_symmetry.space_group_name_H-M   'P 1'
#
loop_
_entity.id
_entity.type
_entity.pdbx_description
1 polymer ?
#
loop_
_entity_poly.entity_id
_entity_poly.type
_entity_poly.pdbx_seq_one_letter_code
_entity_poly.pdbx_strand_id
1 'polypeptide(L)'
;MGKKIFEESHESKKLLATVGGMKIYSDSIYVITGKMDEEAPSGYQERGISKTPFPGNKTVSCCGWDKDLRVYDTGFFINSACYKGYSLEDKKNEMDMRIKNIRYPFEETVNEDLDQKNFDFWDSYRIDLYDGRLFYTNDVRDLFELYIAILSKSLTPKEEDGNPMYVESYYCVEDKTTAVDIRKQRQIDKADILYEFMNKLKGSEAERKSIYDLLLYLDIIYSVELDQSMVQYIFTNWIDAKNTNVDMYKEASSRFLSDDESSEGMQVIKFHRMIREMIEGLAVTVNTDGLYLNGELLGADAISASMALASNKSMLETKSRVLEAYNALKNKHKKIEGDKSDKKKKEDEKGFDIDQYADKKE
;
A
#
# COMPACT_ATOMS: atom_id res chain seq x y z
N MET A 1 -10.30 -47.76 17.01
CA MET A 1 -11.20 -46.59 16.94
C MET A 1 -10.66 -45.65 15.89
N GLY A 2 -11.31 -45.58 14.72
CA GLY A 2 -10.87 -44.74 13.61
C GLY A 2 -11.08 -43.26 13.93
N LYS A 3 -10.04 -42.44 13.72
CA LYS A 3 -10.16 -40.99 13.69
C LYS A 3 -11.03 -40.63 12.48
N LYS A 4 -12.23 -40.11 12.72
CA LYS A 4 -12.97 -39.34 11.72
C LYS A 4 -12.16 -38.08 11.44
N ILE A 5 -11.54 -38.03 10.27
CA ILE A 5 -11.06 -36.80 9.67
C ILE A 5 -12.34 -36.03 9.30
N PHE A 6 -12.56 -34.88 9.93
CA PHE A 6 -13.51 -33.91 9.41
C PHE A 6 -12.87 -33.35 8.13
N GLU A 7 -13.25 -33.91 6.98
CA GLU A 7 -13.09 -33.22 5.72
C GLU A 7 -14.10 -32.07 5.73
N GLU A 8 -13.64 -30.86 6.04
CA GLU A 8 -14.37 -29.65 5.66
C GLU A 8 -14.40 -29.63 4.14
N SER A 9 -15.54 -30.00 3.56
CA SER A 9 -15.84 -29.72 2.17
C SER A 9 -15.89 -28.21 2.00
N HIS A 10 -14.82 -27.60 1.52
CA HIS A 10 -14.89 -26.27 0.91
C HIS A 10 -15.70 -26.39 -0.38
N GLU A 11 -17.03 -26.40 -0.26
CA GLU A 11 -17.87 -26.05 -1.40
C GLU A 11 -17.46 -24.64 -1.83
N SER A 12 -17.02 -24.51 -3.08
CA SER A 12 -16.67 -23.21 -3.65
C SER A 12 -17.88 -22.28 -3.52
N LYS A 13 -17.73 -21.18 -2.79
CA LYS A 13 -18.81 -20.19 -2.60
C LYS A 13 -19.42 -19.80 -3.94
N LYS A 14 -20.75 -19.79 -4.02
CA LYS A 14 -21.48 -19.47 -5.25
C LYS A 14 -21.48 -17.96 -5.49
N LEU A 15 -21.17 -17.52 -6.70
CA LEU A 15 -21.35 -16.12 -7.10
C LEU A 15 -22.85 -15.78 -7.16
N LEU A 16 -23.26 -14.73 -6.46
CA LEU A 16 -24.64 -14.27 -6.39
C LEU A 16 -24.91 -13.08 -7.31
N ALA A 17 -23.99 -12.12 -7.37
CA ALA A 17 -24.07 -10.96 -8.27
C ALA A 17 -22.70 -10.28 -8.44
N THR A 18 -22.54 -9.55 -9.56
CA THR A 18 -21.45 -8.58 -9.74
C THR A 18 -22.04 -7.17 -9.77
N VAL A 19 -21.61 -6.29 -8.85
CA VAL A 19 -22.14 -4.92 -8.71
C VAL A 19 -21.02 -3.96 -8.38
N GLY A 20 -20.92 -2.86 -9.14
CA GLY A 20 -19.93 -1.82 -8.86
C GLY A 20 -18.47 -2.29 -8.92
N GLY A 21 -18.18 -3.36 -9.67
CA GLY A 21 -16.86 -4.01 -9.72
C GLY A 21 -16.69 -5.15 -8.72
N MET A 22 -17.54 -5.24 -7.70
CA MET A 22 -17.45 -6.22 -6.62
C MET A 22 -18.24 -7.50 -6.92
N LYS A 23 -17.67 -8.65 -6.59
CA LYS A 23 -18.34 -9.96 -6.63
C LYS A 23 -18.93 -10.29 -5.25
N ILE A 24 -20.23 -10.52 -5.21
CA ILE A 24 -20.96 -10.93 -4.00
C ILE A 24 -21.12 -12.44 -4.01
N TYR A 25 -20.66 -13.12 -2.97
CA TYR A 25 -20.68 -14.59 -2.85
C TYR A 25 -21.66 -15.06 -1.78
N SER A 26 -22.16 -16.29 -1.93
CA SER A 26 -22.98 -16.96 -0.91
C SER A 26 -22.17 -17.22 0.36
N ASP A 27 -22.88 -17.37 1.48
CA ASP A 27 -22.31 -17.77 2.78
C ASP A 27 -21.11 -16.91 3.22
N SER A 28 -21.16 -15.64 2.83
CA SER A 28 -20.13 -14.62 3.07
C SER A 28 -20.68 -13.51 3.96
N ILE A 29 -19.78 -12.91 4.72
CA ILE A 29 -20.07 -11.79 5.62
C ILE A 29 -19.32 -10.59 5.07
N TYR A 30 -20.03 -9.51 4.76
CA TYR A 30 -19.43 -8.26 4.34
C TYR A 30 -19.49 -7.25 5.48
N VAL A 31 -18.41 -6.49 5.68
CA VAL A 31 -18.32 -5.51 6.76
C VAL A 31 -18.16 -4.11 6.18
N ILE A 32 -18.99 -3.19 6.68
CA ILE A 32 -18.82 -1.76 6.42
C ILE A 32 -17.65 -1.24 7.24
N THR A 33 -16.73 -0.54 6.58
CA THR A 33 -15.60 0.15 7.19
C THR A 33 -15.63 1.63 6.81
N GLY A 34 -14.96 2.47 7.59
CA GLY A 34 -14.72 3.85 7.19
C GLY A 34 -13.99 3.95 5.85
N LYS A 35 -14.39 4.96 5.06
CA LYS A 35 -13.68 5.37 3.85
C LYS A 35 -12.69 6.48 4.19
N MET A 36 -11.48 6.44 3.64
CA MET A 36 -10.47 7.45 3.89
C MET A 36 -10.85 8.77 3.20
N ASP A 37 -10.61 9.89 3.88
CA ASP A 37 -10.80 11.24 3.35
C ASP A 37 -9.50 12.01 3.54
N GLU A 38 -8.80 12.29 2.45
CA GLU A 38 -7.50 12.99 2.45
C GLU A 38 -7.62 14.47 2.83
N GLU A 39 -8.84 15.03 2.83
CA GLU A 39 -9.10 16.40 3.26
C GLU A 39 -9.54 16.47 4.73
N ALA A 40 -9.80 15.32 5.38
CA ALA A 40 -10.21 15.27 6.78
C ALA A 40 -9.06 15.64 7.75
N PRO A 41 -9.35 16.04 9.00
CA PRO A 41 -8.30 16.29 10.00
C PRO A 41 -7.37 15.09 10.22
N SER A 42 -6.10 15.31 10.58
CA SER A 42 -5.08 14.25 10.66
C SER A 42 -5.49 13.01 11.48
N GLY A 43 -6.19 13.19 12.61
CA GLY A 43 -6.67 12.07 13.43
C GLY A 43 -7.73 11.17 12.76
N TYR A 44 -8.40 11.67 11.72
CA TYR A 44 -9.37 10.92 10.89
C TYR A 44 -8.65 10.20 9.76
N GLN A 45 -7.67 10.87 9.14
CA GLN A 45 -6.78 10.29 8.14
C GLN A 45 -5.98 9.11 8.70
N GLU A 46 -5.40 9.26 9.91
CA GLU A 46 -4.67 8.18 10.62
C GLU A 46 -5.54 6.94 10.87
N ARG A 47 -6.85 7.14 11.03
CA ARG A 47 -7.82 6.07 11.25
C ARG A 47 -8.47 5.57 9.96
N GLY A 48 -8.18 6.18 8.81
CA GLY A 48 -8.77 5.83 7.52
C GLY A 48 -10.28 6.03 7.47
N ILE A 49 -10.81 7.03 8.18
CA ILE A 49 -12.25 7.29 8.31
C ILE A 49 -12.60 8.71 7.84
N SER A 50 -13.74 8.87 7.20
CA SER A 50 -14.32 10.18 6.80
C SER A 50 -15.33 10.70 7.83
N LYS A 51 -15.82 9.82 8.70
CA LYS A 51 -16.80 10.13 9.74
C LYS A 51 -16.42 9.48 11.06
N THR A 52 -16.74 10.16 12.17
CA THR A 52 -16.49 9.66 13.52
C THR A 52 -17.37 8.42 13.79
N PRO A 53 -16.79 7.28 14.22
CA PRO A 53 -17.56 6.08 14.54
C PRO A 53 -18.13 6.21 15.97
N PHE A 54 -19.27 6.89 16.12
CA PHE A 54 -20.06 6.85 17.35
C PHE A 54 -21.47 6.31 17.08
N PRO A 55 -22.11 5.66 18.07
CA PRO A 55 -23.45 5.09 17.90
C PRO A 55 -24.45 6.15 17.42
N GLY A 56 -25.09 5.90 16.28
CA GLY A 56 -26.06 6.80 15.65
C GLY A 56 -25.52 7.63 14.49
N ASN A 57 -24.21 7.67 14.25
CA ASN A 57 -23.66 8.29 13.04
C ASN A 57 -23.78 7.32 11.85
N LYS A 58 -24.82 7.53 11.04
CA LYS A 58 -25.16 6.70 9.87
C LYS A 58 -25.39 7.56 8.63
N THR A 59 -25.16 6.96 7.47
CA THR A 59 -25.60 7.47 6.17
C THR A 59 -26.77 6.63 5.71
N VAL A 60 -27.77 7.24 5.10
CA VAL A 60 -28.92 6.51 4.56
C VAL A 60 -28.75 6.31 3.07
N SER A 61 -28.79 5.06 2.63
CA SER A 61 -28.76 4.66 1.23
C SER A 61 -30.17 4.34 0.73
N CYS A 62 -30.45 4.72 -0.52
CA CYS A 62 -31.71 4.50 -1.21
C CYS A 62 -31.43 3.93 -2.61
N CYS A 63 -32.42 3.30 -3.24
CA CYS A 63 -32.29 2.93 -4.65
C CYS A 63 -32.18 4.19 -5.53
N GLY A 64 -31.32 4.15 -6.55
CA GLY A 64 -31.12 5.28 -7.45
C GLY A 64 -32.38 5.53 -8.31
N TRP A 65 -32.63 6.80 -8.65
CA TRP A 65 -33.72 7.16 -9.57
C TRP A 65 -33.17 7.49 -10.95
N ASP A 66 -33.62 6.76 -11.97
CA ASP A 66 -33.33 7.07 -13.37
C ASP A 66 -34.34 8.13 -13.86
N LYS A 67 -33.82 9.35 -14.10
CA LYS A 67 -34.64 10.48 -14.54
C LYS A 67 -35.14 10.34 -15.98
N ASP A 68 -34.38 9.67 -16.84
CA ASP A 68 -34.68 9.56 -18.27
C ASP A 68 -35.76 8.50 -18.49
N LEU A 69 -35.64 7.37 -17.80
CA LEU A 69 -36.60 6.27 -17.85
C LEU A 69 -37.78 6.44 -16.89
N ARG A 70 -37.66 7.35 -15.91
CA ARG A 70 -38.65 7.61 -14.85
C ARG A 70 -39.00 6.34 -14.06
N VAL A 71 -37.97 5.62 -13.64
CA VAL A 71 -38.05 4.39 -12.84
C VAL A 71 -36.89 4.33 -11.86
N TYR A 72 -36.98 3.49 -10.82
CA TYR A 72 -35.81 3.22 -9.98
C TYR A 72 -34.81 2.34 -10.72
N ASP A 73 -33.53 2.65 -10.58
CA ASP A 73 -32.44 1.89 -11.16
C ASP A 73 -32.12 0.67 -10.28
N THR A 74 -32.99 -0.33 -10.36
CA THR A 74 -32.93 -1.54 -9.51
C THR A 74 -31.96 -2.59 -10.01
N GLY A 75 -31.51 -2.52 -11.27
CA GLY A 75 -30.71 -3.57 -11.89
C GLY A 75 -31.44 -4.90 -12.09
N PHE A 76 -32.77 -4.95 -11.93
CA PHE A 76 -33.62 -6.14 -12.16
C PHE A 76 -34.42 -6.07 -13.46
N PHE A 77 -34.07 -5.13 -14.35
CA PHE A 77 -34.68 -4.99 -15.66
C PHE A 77 -33.63 -4.59 -16.70
N ILE A 78 -33.84 -5.00 -17.95
CA ILE A 78 -32.79 -4.97 -18.99
C ILE A 78 -32.30 -3.57 -19.36
N ASN A 79 -33.13 -2.55 -19.16
CA ASN A 79 -32.85 -1.15 -19.50
C ASN A 79 -32.28 -0.34 -18.33
N SER A 80 -31.99 -0.98 -17.19
CA SER A 80 -31.39 -0.34 -16.02
C SER A 80 -30.06 0.36 -16.38
N ALA A 81 -29.85 1.56 -15.83
CA ALA A 81 -28.69 2.40 -16.12
C ALA A 81 -27.38 1.74 -15.68
N CYS A 82 -27.42 0.84 -14.69
CA CYS A 82 -26.26 0.07 -14.25
C CYS A 82 -25.63 -0.79 -15.36
N TYR A 83 -26.37 -1.07 -16.44
CA TYR A 83 -25.91 -1.87 -17.58
C TYR A 83 -25.29 -1.05 -18.72
N LYS A 84 -25.05 0.25 -18.51
CA LYS A 84 -24.43 1.10 -19.53
C LYS A 84 -23.06 0.53 -19.96
N GLY A 85 -22.88 0.31 -21.26
CA GLY A 85 -21.65 -0.26 -21.84
C GLY A 85 -21.62 -1.78 -21.97
N TYR A 86 -22.61 -2.50 -21.43
CA TYR A 86 -22.68 -3.97 -21.53
C TYR A 86 -23.26 -4.40 -22.89
N SER A 87 -22.83 -5.56 -23.38
CA SER A 87 -23.48 -6.23 -24.52
C SER A 87 -24.87 -6.74 -24.12
N LEU A 88 -25.79 -6.90 -25.09
CA LEU A 88 -27.16 -7.36 -24.79
C LEU A 88 -27.17 -8.75 -24.10
N GLU A 89 -26.22 -9.60 -24.43
CA GLU A 89 -26.06 -10.93 -23.83
C GLU A 89 -25.63 -10.82 -22.36
N ASP A 90 -24.59 -10.01 -22.08
CA ASP A 90 -24.11 -9.80 -20.71
C ASP A 90 -25.19 -9.17 -19.83
N LYS A 91 -25.98 -8.23 -20.37
CA LYS A 91 -27.11 -7.63 -19.65
C LYS A 91 -28.11 -8.68 -19.20
N LYS A 92 -28.51 -9.58 -20.09
CA LYS A 92 -29.48 -10.64 -19.78
C LYS A 92 -28.92 -11.59 -18.73
N ASN A 93 -27.68 -12.03 -18.90
CA ASN A 93 -27.03 -12.97 -17.99
C ASN A 93 -26.92 -12.38 -16.56
N GLU A 94 -26.45 -11.13 -16.43
CA GLU A 94 -26.36 -10.45 -15.14
C GLU A 94 -27.73 -10.17 -14.53
N MET A 95 -28.70 -9.73 -15.34
CA MET A 95 -30.08 -9.48 -14.89
C MET A 95 -30.74 -10.76 -14.36
N ASP A 96 -30.68 -11.86 -15.11
CA ASP A 96 -31.27 -13.14 -14.72
C ASP A 96 -30.62 -13.68 -13.45
N MET A 97 -29.29 -13.53 -13.31
CA MET A 97 -28.55 -13.90 -12.10
C MET A 97 -29.03 -13.09 -10.88
N ARG A 98 -29.16 -11.77 -11.00
CA ARG A 98 -29.62 -10.88 -9.93
C ARG A 98 -31.08 -11.14 -9.56
N ILE A 99 -31.95 -11.34 -10.55
CA ILE A 99 -33.36 -11.65 -10.31
C ILE A 99 -33.47 -12.97 -9.52
N LYS A 100 -32.77 -14.01 -9.98
CA LYS A 100 -32.80 -15.34 -9.38
C LYS A 100 -32.23 -15.38 -7.96
N ASN A 101 -31.11 -14.69 -7.74
CA ASN A 101 -30.36 -14.81 -6.49
C ASN A 101 -30.73 -13.73 -5.46
N ILE A 102 -31.34 -12.61 -5.86
CA ILE A 102 -31.60 -11.46 -4.98
C ILE A 102 -33.07 -11.07 -5.00
N ARG A 103 -33.63 -10.73 -6.18
CA ARG A 103 -35.01 -10.23 -6.28
C ARG A 103 -36.03 -11.23 -5.75
N TYR A 104 -36.12 -12.41 -6.37
CA TYR A 104 -37.15 -13.39 -5.98
C TYR A 104 -37.03 -13.85 -4.53
N PRO A 105 -35.83 -14.20 -4.01
CA PRO A 105 -35.70 -14.55 -2.59
C PRO A 105 -36.18 -13.45 -1.63
N PHE A 106 -35.94 -12.17 -1.97
CA PHE A 106 -36.42 -11.05 -1.16
C PHE A 106 -37.94 -10.86 -1.27
N GLU A 107 -38.49 -10.82 -2.50
CA GLU A 107 -39.93 -10.66 -2.74
C GLU A 107 -40.73 -11.77 -2.05
N GLU A 108 -40.27 -13.02 -2.14
CA GLU A 108 -40.93 -14.17 -1.49
C GLU A 108 -40.89 -14.09 0.04
N THR A 109 -39.78 -13.62 0.61
CA THR A 109 -39.60 -13.59 2.07
C THR A 109 -40.29 -12.39 2.73
N VAL A 110 -40.26 -11.23 2.06
CA VAL A 110 -40.78 -9.97 2.60
C VAL A 110 -42.20 -9.69 2.11
N ASN A 111 -42.67 -10.40 1.08
CA ASN A 111 -43.96 -10.22 0.43
C ASN A 111 -44.16 -8.77 -0.08
N GLU A 112 -43.12 -8.27 -0.74
CA GLU A 112 -43.07 -6.94 -1.38
C GLU A 112 -42.71 -7.11 -2.86
N ASP A 113 -43.20 -6.23 -3.73
CA ASP A 113 -42.86 -6.23 -5.15
C ASP A 113 -41.70 -5.26 -5.42
N LEU A 114 -40.60 -5.76 -6.00
CA LEU A 114 -39.42 -4.97 -6.34
C LEU A 114 -39.45 -4.45 -7.79
N ASP A 115 -40.63 -4.38 -8.43
CA ASP A 115 -40.77 -3.69 -9.72
C ASP A 115 -40.24 -2.26 -9.63
N GLN A 116 -39.52 -1.84 -10.67
CA GLN A 116 -38.89 -0.52 -10.76
C GLN A 116 -39.89 0.66 -10.75
N LYS A 117 -41.20 0.40 -10.85
CA LYS A 117 -42.29 1.38 -10.72
C LYS A 117 -43.09 1.23 -9.43
N ASN A 118 -42.68 0.38 -8.49
CA ASN A 118 -43.28 0.35 -7.16
C ASN A 118 -42.81 1.56 -6.33
N PHE A 119 -43.37 2.74 -6.63
CA PHE A 119 -42.98 3.99 -5.99
C PHE A 119 -43.18 3.94 -4.47
N ASP A 120 -44.26 3.32 -4.00
CA ASP A 120 -44.56 3.24 -2.56
C ASP A 120 -43.44 2.54 -1.77
N PHE A 121 -42.93 1.44 -2.31
CA PHE A 121 -41.80 0.72 -1.72
C PHE A 121 -40.52 1.55 -1.81
N TRP A 122 -40.10 1.94 -3.01
CA TRP A 122 -38.79 2.55 -3.21
C TRP A 122 -38.67 3.96 -2.62
N ASP A 123 -39.75 4.74 -2.55
CA ASP A 123 -39.77 6.05 -1.89
C ASP A 123 -39.66 5.95 -0.37
N SER A 124 -40.01 4.81 0.23
CA SER A 124 -39.99 4.62 1.68
C SER A 124 -38.82 3.76 2.18
N TYR A 125 -38.29 2.87 1.35
CA TYR A 125 -37.22 1.96 1.73
C TYR A 125 -35.91 2.70 1.96
N ARG A 126 -35.27 2.46 3.11
CA ARG A 126 -34.05 3.13 3.55
C ARG A 126 -33.08 2.11 4.14
N ILE A 127 -31.82 2.22 3.74
CA ILE A 127 -30.74 1.33 4.17
C ILE A 127 -29.78 2.12 5.04
N ASP A 128 -29.67 1.75 6.31
CA ASP A 128 -28.75 2.42 7.24
C ASP A 128 -27.31 1.90 7.05
N LEU A 129 -26.39 2.77 6.63
CA LEU A 129 -24.98 2.47 6.50
C LEU A 129 -24.22 3.11 7.66
N TYR A 130 -23.49 2.30 8.42
CA TYR A 130 -22.65 2.76 9.53
C TYR A 130 -21.46 1.82 9.69
N ASP A 131 -20.37 2.38 10.22
CA ASP A 131 -19.12 1.65 10.46
C ASP A 131 -19.36 0.41 11.34
N GLY A 132 -18.80 -0.72 10.94
CA GLY A 132 -18.96 -2.00 11.63
C GLY A 132 -20.27 -2.74 11.36
N ARG A 133 -21.21 -2.19 10.55
CA ARG A 133 -22.38 -2.95 10.09
C ARG A 133 -21.91 -4.18 9.32
N LEU A 134 -22.56 -5.32 9.59
CA LEU A 134 -22.34 -6.58 8.89
C LEU A 134 -23.52 -6.86 7.98
N PHE A 135 -23.25 -7.35 6.77
CA PHE A 135 -24.22 -7.94 5.88
C PHE A 135 -23.95 -9.43 5.77
N TYR A 136 -24.93 -10.23 6.13
CA TYR A 136 -24.87 -11.69 6.04
C TYR A 136 -25.57 -12.15 4.76
N THR A 137 -24.84 -12.69 3.79
CA THR A 137 -25.44 -13.08 2.50
C THR A 137 -26.38 -14.29 2.55
N ASN A 138 -26.38 -15.03 3.65
CA ASN A 138 -27.39 -16.06 3.94
C ASN A 138 -28.70 -15.45 4.48
N ASP A 139 -28.70 -14.18 4.89
CA ASP A 139 -29.92 -13.42 5.16
C ASP A 139 -30.33 -12.64 3.89
N VAL A 140 -31.56 -12.86 3.44
CA VAL A 140 -32.07 -12.30 2.18
C VAL A 140 -32.20 -10.78 2.22
N ARG A 141 -32.45 -10.19 3.40
CA ARG A 141 -32.58 -8.73 3.55
C ARG A 141 -31.20 -8.10 3.51
N ASP A 142 -30.24 -8.64 4.25
CA ASP A 142 -28.86 -8.15 4.22
C ASP A 142 -28.23 -8.27 2.83
N LEU A 143 -28.47 -9.38 2.10
CA LEU A 143 -28.01 -9.54 0.72
C LEU A 143 -28.60 -8.46 -0.19
N PHE A 144 -29.91 -8.23 -0.10
CA PHE A 144 -30.60 -7.21 -0.88
C PHE A 144 -30.12 -5.79 -0.54
N GLU A 145 -29.97 -5.47 0.74
CA GLU A 145 -29.51 -4.16 1.18
C GLU A 145 -28.05 -3.90 0.77
N LEU A 146 -27.17 -4.89 0.87
CA LEU A 146 -25.79 -4.82 0.36
C LEU A 146 -25.79 -4.53 -1.14
N TYR A 147 -26.61 -5.26 -1.90
CA TYR A 147 -26.76 -5.09 -3.35
C TYR A 147 -27.17 -3.67 -3.72
N ILE A 148 -28.25 -3.15 -3.12
CA ILE A 148 -28.76 -1.80 -3.41
C ILE A 148 -27.79 -0.72 -2.95
N ALA A 149 -27.11 -0.90 -1.81
CA ALA A 149 -26.14 0.06 -1.29
C ALA A 149 -24.94 0.24 -2.24
N ILE A 150 -24.42 -0.85 -2.83
CA ILE A 150 -23.35 -0.79 -3.83
C ILE A 150 -23.88 -0.24 -5.16
N LEU A 151 -25.05 -0.71 -5.62
CA LEU A 151 -25.66 -0.30 -6.89
C LEU A 151 -25.92 1.22 -6.94
N SER A 152 -26.43 1.77 -5.84
CA SER A 152 -26.70 3.21 -5.69
C SER A 152 -25.44 4.06 -5.53
N LYS A 153 -24.25 3.43 -5.43
CA LYS A 153 -22.95 4.06 -5.18
C LYS A 153 -22.84 4.74 -3.81
N SER A 154 -23.77 4.44 -2.90
CA SER A 154 -23.75 4.94 -1.52
C SER A 154 -22.74 4.19 -0.63
N LEU A 155 -22.32 2.99 -1.06
CA LEU A 155 -21.33 2.13 -0.41
C LEU A 155 -20.25 1.73 -1.40
N THR A 156 -18.99 2.01 -1.08
CA THR A 156 -17.85 1.76 -1.99
C THR A 156 -17.27 0.38 -1.78
N PRO A 157 -17.18 -0.49 -2.79
CA PRO A 157 -16.31 -1.65 -2.71
C PRO A 157 -14.89 -1.22 -2.34
N LYS A 158 -14.24 -1.87 -1.36
CA LYS A 158 -12.93 -1.40 -0.87
C LYS A 158 -11.85 -1.30 -1.95
N GLU A 159 -11.92 -2.13 -2.98
CA GLU A 159 -11.01 -2.11 -4.14
C GLU A 159 -11.23 -0.89 -5.06
N GLU A 160 -12.37 -0.22 -4.94
CA GLU A 160 -12.76 0.99 -5.69
C GLU A 160 -12.59 2.27 -4.84
N ASP A 161 -11.87 2.17 -3.70
CA ASP A 161 -11.55 3.33 -2.87
C ASP A 161 -10.67 4.32 -3.66
N GLY A 162 -11.06 5.60 -3.67
CA GLY A 162 -10.46 6.64 -4.54
C GLY A 162 -11.08 6.77 -5.94
N ASN A 163 -12.00 5.88 -6.35
CA ASN A 163 -12.72 6.05 -7.62
C ASN A 163 -13.71 7.23 -7.55
N PRO A 164 -13.62 8.24 -8.45
CA PRO A 164 -14.50 9.42 -8.45
C PRO A 164 -15.99 9.10 -8.52
N MET A 165 -16.37 7.93 -9.06
CA MET A 165 -17.76 7.49 -9.12
C MET A 165 -18.42 7.36 -7.74
N TYR A 166 -17.62 7.14 -6.70
CA TYR A 166 -18.10 6.97 -5.34
C TYR A 166 -17.76 8.16 -4.44
N VAL A 167 -17.46 9.34 -4.98
CA VAL A 167 -17.03 10.50 -4.17
C VAL A 167 -18.02 10.84 -3.04
N GLU A 168 -19.32 10.61 -3.26
CA GLU A 168 -20.39 10.91 -2.29
C GLU A 168 -20.59 9.82 -1.21
N SER A 169 -19.94 8.66 -1.34
CA SER A 169 -19.99 7.61 -0.33
C SER A 169 -19.10 7.97 0.86
N TYR A 170 -19.53 7.60 2.06
CA TYR A 170 -18.78 7.82 3.30
C TYR A 170 -18.13 6.54 3.84
N TYR A 171 -18.51 5.38 3.32
CA TYR A 171 -18.09 4.08 3.82
C TYR A 171 -17.65 3.17 2.69
N CYS A 172 -16.74 2.26 3.02
CA CYS A 172 -16.34 1.15 2.18
C CYS A 172 -16.95 -0.17 2.68
N VAL A 173 -16.99 -1.17 1.81
CA VAL A 173 -17.38 -2.54 2.16
C VAL A 173 -16.33 -3.53 1.69
N GLU A 174 -15.99 -4.47 2.56
CA GLU A 174 -15.05 -5.56 2.28
C GLU A 174 -15.63 -6.91 2.72
N ASP A 175 -15.28 -7.98 2.01
CA ASP A 175 -15.57 -9.34 2.46
C ASP A 175 -14.75 -9.62 3.73
N LYS A 176 -15.42 -9.92 4.85
CA LYS A 176 -14.78 -10.17 6.15
C LYS A 176 -13.92 -11.44 6.13
N THR A 177 -14.26 -12.44 5.33
CA THR A 177 -13.40 -13.64 5.18
C THR A 177 -12.10 -13.27 4.47
N THR A 178 -12.19 -12.54 3.36
CA THR A 178 -11.01 -12.01 2.65
C THR A 178 -10.22 -11.02 3.50
N ALA A 179 -10.87 -10.14 4.27
CA ALA A 179 -10.21 -9.15 5.11
C ALA A 179 -9.44 -9.78 6.29
N VAL A 180 -9.99 -10.83 6.91
CA VAL A 180 -9.28 -11.61 7.94
C VAL A 180 -8.07 -12.32 7.34
N ASP A 181 -8.22 -12.92 6.16
CA ASP A 181 -7.13 -13.60 5.47
C ASP A 181 -6.02 -12.62 5.03
N ILE A 182 -6.38 -11.44 4.50
CA ILE A 182 -5.40 -10.39 4.16
C ILE A 182 -4.67 -9.88 5.40
N ARG A 183 -5.37 -9.64 6.52
CA ARG A 183 -4.73 -9.20 7.77
C ARG A 183 -3.77 -10.26 8.31
N LYS A 184 -4.19 -11.54 8.27
CA LYS A 184 -3.35 -12.67 8.67
C LYS A 184 -2.13 -12.79 7.76
N GLN A 185 -2.33 -12.71 6.44
CA GLN A 185 -1.24 -12.78 5.47
C GLN A 185 -0.26 -11.62 5.65
N ARG A 186 -0.74 -10.39 5.88
CA ARG A 186 0.13 -9.25 6.18
C ARG A 186 0.94 -9.43 7.46
N GLN A 187 0.38 -10.06 8.49
CA GLN A 187 1.15 -10.37 9.70
C GLN A 187 2.24 -11.42 9.44
N ILE A 188 1.94 -12.43 8.61
CA ILE A 188 2.94 -13.42 8.16
C ILE A 188 4.02 -12.72 7.34
N ASP A 189 3.63 -11.96 6.33
CA ASP A 189 4.55 -11.21 5.45
C ASP A 189 5.46 -10.27 6.25
N LYS A 190 4.90 -9.57 7.24
CA LYS A 190 5.67 -8.72 8.14
C LYS A 190 6.70 -9.51 8.96
N ALA A 191 6.32 -10.67 9.49
CA ALA A 191 7.24 -11.52 10.23
C ALA A 191 8.37 -12.04 9.34
N ASP A 192 8.05 -12.44 8.10
CA ASP A 192 9.02 -12.91 7.11
C ASP A 192 9.98 -11.77 6.70
N ILE A 193 9.46 -10.58 6.43
CA ILE A 193 10.25 -9.37 6.12
C ILE A 193 11.21 -9.04 7.26
N LEU A 194 10.73 -9.03 8.51
CA LEU A 194 11.57 -8.74 9.66
C LEU A 194 12.67 -9.78 9.83
N TYR A 195 12.35 -11.07 9.62
CA TYR A 195 13.33 -12.14 9.68
C TYR A 195 14.40 -12.01 8.59
N GLU A 196 13.99 -11.79 7.32
CA GLU A 196 14.91 -11.59 6.20
C GLU A 196 15.79 -10.36 6.40
N PHE A 197 15.18 -9.24 6.80
CA PHE A 197 15.89 -7.99 7.10
C PHE A 197 16.97 -8.22 8.17
N MET A 198 16.62 -8.86 9.28
CA MET A 198 17.55 -9.12 10.36
C MET A 198 18.69 -10.05 9.96
N ASN A 199 18.42 -11.05 9.12
CA ASN A 199 19.43 -11.96 8.59
C ASN A 199 20.41 -11.22 7.67
N LYS A 200 19.93 -10.46 6.71
CA LYS A 200 20.78 -9.69 5.78
C LYS A 200 21.54 -8.57 6.51
N LEU A 201 20.93 -7.91 7.50
CA LEU A 201 21.59 -6.89 8.31
C LEU A 201 22.81 -7.46 9.07
N LYS A 202 22.67 -8.67 9.62
CA LYS A 202 23.74 -9.40 10.34
C LYS A 202 24.64 -10.23 9.42
N GLY A 203 24.27 -10.36 8.15
CA GLY A 203 24.96 -11.16 7.15
C GLY A 203 26.26 -10.52 6.67
N SER A 204 26.65 -10.92 5.46
CA SER A 204 27.84 -10.42 4.77
C SER A 204 27.78 -8.90 4.55
N GLU A 205 28.93 -8.29 4.28
CA GLU A 205 29.00 -6.87 3.96
C GLU A 205 28.15 -6.51 2.72
N ALA A 206 28.11 -7.40 1.72
CA ALA A 206 27.30 -7.21 0.51
C ALA A 206 25.80 -7.23 0.81
N GLU A 207 25.32 -8.18 1.60
CA GLU A 207 23.90 -8.27 2.00
C GLU A 207 23.47 -7.08 2.87
N ARG A 208 24.35 -6.66 3.77
CA ARG A 208 24.09 -5.48 4.60
C ARG A 208 24.01 -4.22 3.76
N LYS A 209 24.93 -4.09 2.80
CA LYS A 209 24.98 -2.96 1.88
C LYS A 209 23.72 -2.89 1.02
N SER A 210 23.25 -4.01 0.48
CA SER A 210 22.04 -4.03 -0.35
C SER A 210 20.78 -3.61 0.41
N ILE A 211 20.65 -4.00 1.69
CA ILE A 211 19.57 -3.50 2.53
C ILE A 211 19.68 -2.00 2.80
N TYR A 212 20.88 -1.50 3.10
CA TYR A 212 21.07 -0.06 3.31
C TYR A 212 20.73 0.74 2.04
N ASP A 213 21.14 0.23 0.88
CA ASP A 213 20.86 0.84 -0.42
C ASP A 213 19.34 0.85 -0.68
N LEU A 214 18.62 -0.24 -0.37
CA LEU A 214 17.16 -0.30 -0.49
C LEU A 214 16.45 0.65 0.49
N LEU A 215 16.84 0.67 1.76
CA LEU A 215 16.23 1.55 2.75
C LEU A 215 16.45 3.03 2.42
N LEU A 216 17.61 3.38 1.86
CA LEU A 216 17.88 4.72 1.37
C LEU A 216 17.04 5.04 0.12
N TYR A 217 16.85 4.07 -0.78
CA TYR A 217 15.99 4.22 -1.95
C TYR A 217 14.52 4.47 -1.58
N LEU A 218 14.04 3.84 -0.51
CA LEU A 218 12.68 4.02 0.01
C LEU A 218 12.53 5.24 0.93
N ASP A 219 13.58 6.06 1.08
CA ASP A 219 13.66 7.19 2.02
C ASP A 219 13.28 6.80 3.48
N ILE A 220 13.54 5.54 3.86
CA ILE A 220 13.35 5.05 5.25
C ILE A 220 14.51 5.52 6.12
N ILE A 221 15.71 5.56 5.54
CA ILE A 221 16.92 6.12 6.16
C ILE A 221 17.46 7.26 5.29
N TYR A 222 18.14 8.21 5.93
CA TYR A 222 18.73 9.36 5.23
C TYR A 222 20.19 9.16 4.84
N SER A 223 20.89 8.24 5.51
CA SER A 223 22.31 7.96 5.29
C SER A 223 22.62 6.49 5.52
N VAL A 224 23.58 5.97 4.75
CA VAL A 224 24.11 4.61 4.91
C VAL A 224 25.24 4.48 5.94
N GLU A 225 25.65 5.59 6.57
CA GLU A 225 26.67 5.59 7.61
C GLU A 225 26.09 5.31 9.01
N LEU A 226 24.77 5.14 9.11
CA LEU A 226 24.08 4.80 10.34
C LEU A 226 24.55 3.44 10.88
N ASP A 227 24.74 3.36 12.20
CA ASP A 227 25.05 2.10 12.85
C ASP A 227 23.87 1.12 12.72
N GLN A 228 24.18 -0.18 12.75
CA GLN A 228 23.19 -1.22 12.52
C GLN A 228 22.03 -1.19 13.52
N SER A 229 22.28 -0.80 14.77
CA SER A 229 21.25 -0.78 15.81
C SER A 229 20.24 0.33 15.55
N MET A 230 20.71 1.48 15.08
CA MET A 230 19.85 2.58 14.64
C MET A 230 19.03 2.20 13.40
N VAL A 231 19.65 1.56 12.40
CA VAL A 231 18.93 1.11 11.19
C VAL A 231 17.86 0.07 11.54
N GLN A 232 18.16 -0.88 12.42
CA GLN A 232 17.19 -1.85 12.92
C GLN A 232 16.01 -1.16 13.60
N TYR A 233 16.29 -0.19 14.48
CA TYR A 233 15.27 0.59 15.19
C TYR A 233 14.37 1.37 14.23
N ILE A 234 14.95 2.12 13.29
CA ILE A 234 14.22 2.91 12.30
C ILE A 234 13.33 2.00 11.45
N PHE A 235 13.88 0.90 10.92
CA PHE A 235 13.12 -0.01 10.07
C PHE A 235 11.96 -0.68 10.81
N THR A 236 12.19 -1.13 12.05
CA THR A 236 11.15 -1.79 12.85
C THR A 236 10.01 -0.83 13.18
N ASN A 237 10.32 0.41 13.57
CA ASN A 237 9.28 1.42 13.79
C ASN A 237 8.54 1.79 12.51
N TRP A 238 9.27 1.89 11.40
CA TRP A 238 8.69 2.23 10.11
C TRP A 238 7.74 1.14 9.62
N ILE A 239 8.13 -0.15 9.66
CA ILE A 239 7.27 -1.27 9.23
C ILE A 239 6.05 -1.44 10.15
N ASP A 240 6.16 -1.04 11.42
CA ASP A 240 5.07 -1.08 12.40
C ASP A 240 4.08 0.07 12.25
N ALA A 241 4.50 1.21 11.69
CA ALA A 241 3.70 2.43 11.65
C ALA A 241 2.44 2.32 10.78
N LYS A 242 2.50 1.60 9.65
CA LYS A 242 1.38 1.46 8.70
C LYS A 242 1.39 0.07 8.05
N ASN A 243 0.21 -0.53 7.89
CA ASN A 243 0.08 -1.82 7.18
C ASN A 243 0.53 -1.74 5.72
N THR A 244 0.37 -0.58 5.06
CA THR A 244 0.82 -0.35 3.68
C THR A 244 2.35 -0.42 3.54
N ASN A 245 3.10 -0.22 4.61
CA ASN A 245 4.56 -0.29 4.59
C ASN A 245 5.04 -1.73 4.38
N VAL A 246 4.29 -2.71 4.88
CA VAL A 246 4.54 -4.15 4.63
C VAL A 246 4.44 -4.44 3.14
N ASP A 247 3.34 -4.02 2.51
CA ASP A 247 3.09 -4.23 1.09
C ASP A 247 4.16 -3.51 0.24
N MET A 248 4.45 -2.25 0.56
CA MET A 248 5.46 -1.43 -0.14
C MET A 248 6.86 -2.03 -0.05
N TYR A 249 7.29 -2.47 1.13
CA TYR A 249 8.61 -3.08 1.30
C TYR A 249 8.67 -4.44 0.61
N LYS A 250 7.62 -5.26 0.71
CA LYS A 250 7.56 -6.56 0.04
C LYS A 250 7.73 -6.42 -1.47
N GLU A 251 7.01 -5.47 -2.08
CA GLU A 251 7.14 -5.17 -3.50
C GLU A 251 8.55 -4.69 -3.84
N ALA A 252 9.06 -3.69 -3.12
CA ALA A 252 10.38 -3.12 -3.38
C ALA A 252 11.51 -4.15 -3.20
N SER A 253 11.45 -4.97 -2.15
CA SER A 253 12.39 -6.06 -1.89
C SER A 253 12.40 -7.04 -3.06
N SER A 254 11.22 -7.51 -3.49
CA SER A 254 11.11 -8.45 -4.62
C SER A 254 11.62 -7.90 -5.95
N ARG A 255 11.49 -6.57 -6.14
CA ARG A 255 11.88 -5.88 -7.37
C ARG A 255 13.38 -5.56 -7.43
N PHE A 256 13.96 -5.18 -6.29
CA PHE A 256 15.29 -4.57 -6.26
C PHE A 256 16.35 -5.46 -5.62
N LEU A 257 15.99 -6.36 -4.71
CA LEU A 257 16.95 -7.29 -4.11
C LEU A 257 17.05 -8.57 -4.95
N SER A 258 18.28 -8.99 -5.20
CA SER A 258 18.60 -10.22 -5.91
C SER A 258 19.96 -10.74 -5.46
N ASP A 259 20.15 -12.05 -5.56
CA ASP A 259 21.48 -12.67 -5.38
C ASP A 259 22.44 -12.32 -6.54
N ASP A 260 21.90 -11.91 -7.69
CA ASP A 260 22.67 -11.38 -8.81
C ASP A 260 22.87 -9.87 -8.66
N GLU A 261 24.07 -9.48 -8.26
CA GLU A 261 24.49 -8.07 -8.14
C GLU A 261 24.43 -7.28 -9.45
N SER A 262 24.40 -7.96 -10.60
CA SER A 262 24.30 -7.36 -11.93
C SER A 262 22.85 -7.17 -12.39
N SER A 263 21.87 -7.69 -11.63
CA SER A 263 20.46 -7.48 -11.91
C SER A 263 20.12 -5.98 -11.95
N GLU A 264 19.22 -5.63 -12.86
CA GLU A 264 18.81 -4.24 -13.08
C GLU A 264 18.33 -3.59 -11.79
N GLY A 265 17.52 -4.30 -11.00
CA GLY A 265 17.00 -3.81 -9.73
C GLY A 265 18.11 -3.48 -8.72
N MET A 266 19.12 -4.35 -8.58
CA MET A 266 20.28 -4.10 -7.72
C MET A 266 21.10 -2.91 -8.20
N GLN A 267 21.23 -2.73 -9.52
CA GLN A 267 21.94 -1.58 -10.10
C GLN A 267 21.20 -0.27 -9.82
N VAL A 268 19.86 -0.26 -9.88
CA VAL A 268 19.06 0.93 -9.56
C VAL A 268 19.36 1.43 -8.15
N ILE A 269 19.23 0.60 -7.13
CA ILE A 269 19.43 1.02 -5.73
C ILE A 269 20.89 1.42 -5.46
N LYS A 270 21.86 0.77 -6.12
CA LYS A 270 23.29 1.14 -6.06
C LYS A 270 23.55 2.52 -6.65
N PHE A 271 23.05 2.80 -7.86
CA PHE A 271 23.20 4.12 -8.48
C PHE A 271 22.46 5.21 -7.70
N HIS A 272 21.28 4.90 -7.17
CA HIS A 272 20.52 5.82 -6.33
C HIS A 272 21.36 6.27 -5.12
N ARG A 273 21.95 5.31 -4.39
CA ARG A 273 22.88 5.63 -3.30
C ARG A 273 24.04 6.52 -3.76
N MET A 274 24.71 6.16 -4.86
CA MET A 274 25.86 6.92 -5.36
C MET A 274 25.46 8.37 -5.64
N ILE A 275 24.31 8.58 -6.28
CA ILE A 275 23.79 9.91 -6.60
C ILE A 275 23.50 10.69 -5.31
N ARG A 276 22.79 10.09 -4.35
CA ARG A 276 22.48 10.73 -3.04
C ARG A 276 23.74 11.18 -2.31
N GLU A 277 24.72 10.30 -2.18
CA GLU A 277 25.98 10.64 -1.52
C GLU A 277 26.80 11.69 -2.32
N MET A 278 26.73 11.67 -3.66
CA MET A 278 27.38 12.71 -4.48
C MET A 278 26.69 14.07 -4.39
N ILE A 279 25.37 14.12 -4.18
CA ILE A 279 24.65 15.36 -3.89
C ILE A 279 25.13 15.92 -2.55
N GLU A 280 25.18 15.09 -1.51
CA GLU A 280 25.69 15.49 -0.19
C GLU A 280 27.16 15.92 -0.24
N GLY A 281 27.97 15.22 -1.04
CA GLY A 281 29.38 15.53 -1.30
C GLY A 281 29.61 16.70 -2.26
N LEU A 282 28.55 17.36 -2.75
CA LEU A 282 28.58 18.47 -3.71
C LEU A 282 29.27 18.13 -5.05
N ALA A 283 29.36 16.85 -5.40
CA ALA A 283 29.86 16.38 -6.69
C ALA A 283 28.78 16.40 -7.78
N VAL A 284 27.51 16.24 -7.39
CA VAL A 284 26.34 16.43 -8.25
C VAL A 284 25.63 17.72 -7.84
N THR A 285 25.34 18.58 -8.81
CA THR A 285 24.61 19.84 -8.58
C THR A 285 23.13 19.64 -8.84
N VAL A 286 22.30 20.19 -7.94
CA VAL A 286 20.84 20.15 -8.04
C VAL A 286 20.35 21.49 -8.58
N ASN A 287 19.68 21.47 -9.73
CA ASN A 287 19.03 22.62 -10.33
C ASN A 287 17.51 22.40 -10.40
N THR A 288 16.76 23.43 -10.81
CA THR A 288 15.30 23.35 -10.96
C THR A 288 14.84 22.35 -12.02
N ASP A 289 15.69 22.07 -13.01
CA ASP A 289 15.44 21.18 -14.14
C ASP A 289 16.07 19.79 -14.00
N GLY A 290 16.87 19.56 -12.95
CA GLY A 290 17.34 18.22 -12.60
C GLY A 290 18.72 18.17 -11.93
N LEU A 291 19.30 16.96 -11.95
CA LEU A 291 20.59 16.63 -11.37
C LEU A 291 21.69 16.64 -12.43
N TYR A 292 22.77 17.35 -12.17
CA TYR A 292 23.87 17.50 -13.12
C TYR A 292 25.20 16.99 -12.55
N LEU A 293 25.96 16.26 -13.36
CA LEU A 293 27.34 15.88 -13.10
C LEU A 293 28.23 16.46 -14.20
N ASN A 294 29.18 17.32 -13.83
CA ASN A 294 30.08 18.00 -14.77
C ASN A 294 29.35 18.72 -15.93
N GLY A 295 28.16 19.27 -15.65
CA GLY A 295 27.33 19.98 -16.64
C GLY A 295 26.42 19.08 -17.49
N GLU A 296 26.46 17.76 -17.32
CA GLU A 296 25.56 16.83 -18.01
C GLU A 296 24.37 16.44 -17.12
N LEU A 297 23.15 16.49 -17.69
CA LEU A 297 21.93 16.10 -17.00
C LEU A 297 21.89 14.58 -16.79
N LEU A 298 21.81 14.14 -15.54
CA LEU A 298 21.64 12.75 -15.15
C LEU A 298 20.17 12.32 -15.13
N GLY A 299 19.27 13.24 -14.76
CA GLY A 299 17.83 13.01 -14.65
C GLY A 299 17.14 14.09 -13.81
N ALA A 300 15.82 14.08 -13.77
CA ALA A 300 15.03 15.06 -13.02
C ALA A 300 15.23 14.95 -11.49
N ASP A 301 15.40 13.73 -11.00
CA ASP A 301 15.59 13.40 -9.59
C ASP A 301 16.49 12.15 -9.46
N ALA A 302 16.87 11.81 -8.22
CA ALA A 302 17.81 10.72 -7.96
C ALA A 302 17.26 9.34 -8.36
N ILE A 303 15.95 9.13 -8.25
CA ILE A 303 15.27 7.88 -8.63
C ILE A 303 15.29 7.77 -10.16
N SER A 304 14.79 8.78 -10.86
CA SER A 304 14.75 8.83 -12.32
C SER A 304 16.14 8.65 -12.93
N ALA A 305 17.16 9.34 -12.39
CA ALA A 305 18.53 9.20 -12.82
C ALA A 305 19.09 7.79 -12.56
N SER A 306 18.78 7.19 -11.41
CA SER A 306 19.24 5.82 -11.08
C SER A 306 18.64 4.75 -11.99
N MET A 307 17.36 4.89 -12.35
CA MET A 307 16.69 4.01 -13.32
C MET A 307 17.30 4.15 -14.71
N ALA A 308 17.50 5.39 -15.19
CA ALA A 308 18.13 5.62 -16.49
C ALA A 308 19.54 5.02 -16.55
N LEU A 309 20.34 5.21 -15.50
CA LEU A 309 21.68 4.63 -15.39
C LEU A 309 21.68 3.11 -15.24
N ALA A 310 20.67 2.49 -14.65
CA ALA A 310 20.61 1.03 -14.59
C ALA A 310 20.21 0.45 -15.96
N SER A 311 19.11 0.92 -16.53
CA SER A 311 18.43 0.26 -17.66
C SER A 311 18.95 0.67 -19.04
N ASN A 312 19.46 1.91 -19.19
CA ASN A 312 19.83 2.42 -20.52
C ASN A 312 21.24 2.00 -20.94
N LYS A 313 21.32 1.16 -21.98
CA LYS A 313 22.59 0.69 -22.57
C LYS A 313 23.36 1.79 -23.30
N SER A 314 22.71 2.87 -23.74
CA SER A 314 23.40 3.97 -24.43
C SER A 314 24.16 4.90 -23.48
N MET A 315 23.96 4.78 -22.16
CA MET A 315 24.56 5.67 -21.16
C MET A 315 25.88 5.14 -20.57
N LEU A 316 26.58 4.22 -21.25
CA LEU A 316 27.80 3.59 -20.73
C LEU A 316 28.88 4.61 -20.31
N GLU A 317 29.09 5.66 -21.10
CA GLU A 317 30.07 6.71 -20.77
C GLU A 317 29.64 7.53 -19.54
N THR A 318 28.35 7.82 -19.40
CA THR A 318 27.79 8.51 -18.23
C THR A 318 27.89 7.63 -16.98
N LYS A 319 27.64 6.32 -17.09
CA LYS A 319 27.85 5.35 -16.00
C LYS A 319 29.30 5.33 -15.53
N SER A 320 30.26 5.28 -16.47
CA SER A 320 31.70 5.31 -16.14
C SER A 320 32.07 6.57 -15.36
N ARG A 321 31.61 7.74 -15.83
CA ARG A 321 31.87 9.02 -15.17
C ARG A 321 31.26 9.12 -13.78
N VAL A 322 30.04 8.61 -13.60
CA VAL A 322 29.40 8.52 -12.27
C VAL A 322 30.24 7.66 -11.33
N LEU A 323 30.68 6.49 -11.77
CA LEU A 323 31.53 5.60 -10.96
C LEU A 323 32.88 6.24 -10.61
N GLU A 324 33.52 6.91 -11.56
CA GLU A 324 34.78 7.63 -11.35
C GLU A 324 34.63 8.77 -10.34
N ALA A 325 33.61 9.62 -10.51
CA ALA A 325 33.31 10.73 -9.60
C ALA A 325 33.00 10.23 -8.18
N TYR A 326 32.20 9.18 -8.08
CA TYR A 326 31.87 8.56 -6.80
C TYR A 326 33.10 7.97 -6.10
N ASN A 327 33.97 7.27 -6.84
CA ASN A 327 35.22 6.74 -6.29
C ASN A 327 36.17 7.86 -5.84
N ALA A 328 36.26 8.95 -6.59
CA ALA A 328 37.04 10.12 -6.20
C ALA A 328 36.52 10.75 -4.90
N LEU A 329 35.20 10.88 -4.75
CA LEU A 329 34.55 11.35 -3.53
C LEU A 329 34.90 10.46 -2.33
N LYS A 330 34.71 9.14 -2.46
CA LYS A 330 35.04 8.19 -1.39
C LYS A 330 36.51 8.21 -1.00
N ASN A 331 37.42 8.32 -1.97
CA ASN A 331 38.85 8.44 -1.69
C ASN A 331 39.21 9.73 -0.95
N LYS A 332 38.53 10.84 -1.27
CA LYS A 332 38.69 12.11 -0.55
C LYS A 332 38.22 11.98 0.90
N HIS A 333 37.07 11.35 1.15
CA HIS A 333 36.55 11.12 2.49
C HIS A 333 37.50 10.25 3.33
N LYS A 334 38.00 9.15 2.79
CA LYS A 334 38.99 8.28 3.48
C LYS A 334 40.26 9.02 3.90
N LYS A 335 40.78 9.92 3.05
CA LYS A 335 41.96 10.74 3.40
C LYS A 335 41.68 11.67 4.58
N ILE A 336 40.51 12.32 4.57
CA ILE A 336 40.10 13.25 5.64
C ILE A 336 39.92 12.49 6.98
N GLU A 337 39.36 11.28 6.95
CA GLU A 337 39.22 10.44 8.15
C GLU A 337 40.57 9.94 8.68
N GLY A 338 41.46 9.52 7.80
CA GLY A 338 42.85 9.15 8.15
C GLY A 338 43.58 10.29 8.85
N ASP A 339 43.55 11.48 8.25
CA ASP A 339 44.18 12.69 8.81
C ASP A 339 43.59 13.10 10.17
N LYS A 340 42.29 12.90 10.38
CA LYS A 340 41.64 13.12 11.69
C LYS A 340 42.09 12.10 12.74
N SER A 341 42.24 10.83 12.36
CA SER A 341 42.71 9.78 13.27
C SER A 341 44.18 9.97 13.68
N ASP A 342 45.01 10.47 12.76
CA ASP A 342 46.42 10.75 13.00
C ASP A 342 46.63 12.04 13.81
N LYS A 343 45.76 13.05 13.65
CA LYS A 343 45.73 14.21 14.55
C LYS A 343 45.31 13.84 15.96
N LYS A 344 44.29 12.99 16.12
CA LYS A 344 43.82 12.52 17.43
C LYS A 344 44.91 11.73 18.17
N LYS A 345 45.64 10.85 17.47
CA LYS A 345 46.82 10.17 18.03
C LYS A 345 47.94 11.13 18.43
N LYS A 346 48.24 12.16 17.63
CA LYS A 346 49.26 13.18 17.97
C LYS A 346 48.88 14.10 19.13
N GLU A 347 47.59 14.31 19.37
CA GLU A 347 47.09 15.04 20.54
C GLU A 347 47.13 14.16 21.80
N ASP A 348 46.80 12.87 21.68
CA ASP A 348 46.90 11.89 22.77
C ASP A 348 48.37 11.58 23.15
N GLU A 349 49.32 11.63 22.19
CA GLU A 349 50.76 11.49 22.45
C GLU A 349 51.41 12.75 23.06
N LYS A 350 50.75 13.91 23.02
CA LYS A 350 51.24 15.15 23.65
C LYS A 350 50.77 15.34 25.09
N GLY A 351 50.10 14.35 25.66
CA GLY A 351 49.49 14.40 26.98
C GLY A 351 50.06 13.42 28.00
N PHE A 352 51.37 13.17 28.04
CA PHE A 352 52.00 12.50 29.19
C PHE A 352 53.50 12.85 29.28
N ASP A 353 53.80 14.02 29.86
CA ASP A 353 55.16 14.41 30.25
C ASP A 353 55.38 14.00 31.72
N ILE A 354 55.94 12.81 31.94
CA ILE A 354 56.28 12.25 33.27
C ILE A 354 57.63 12.80 33.74
N ASP A 355 57.78 14.12 33.75
CA ASP A 355 59.00 14.78 34.26
C ASP A 355 58.72 15.82 35.37
N GLN A 356 57.51 15.84 35.94
CA GLN A 356 57.18 16.73 37.08
C GLN A 356 57.25 16.08 38.48
N TYR A 357 57.69 14.83 38.62
CA TYR A 357 57.88 14.21 39.94
C TYR A 357 59.17 13.40 40.05
N ALA A 358 60.29 13.99 39.66
CA ALA A 358 61.63 13.55 40.06
C ALA A 358 62.27 14.61 40.96
N ASP A 359 62.25 14.32 42.27
CA ASP A 359 63.13 14.79 43.35
C ASP A 359 63.57 16.27 43.42
N LYS A 360 63.10 16.94 44.48
CA LYS A 360 64.00 17.75 45.31
C LYS A 360 63.99 17.22 46.74
N LYS A 361 65.09 16.52 47.07
CA LYS A 361 65.63 16.43 48.42
C LYS A 361 66.03 17.83 48.90
N GLU A 362 65.65 18.16 50.13
CA GLU A 362 66.58 18.52 51.21
C GLU A 362 66.07 17.90 52.52
#